data_AF-A0A158EF84-F1
#
_entry.id   AF-A0A158EF84-F1
#
_cell.length_a   1.000
_cell.length_b   1.000
_cell.length_c   1.000
_cell.angle_alpha   90.00
_cell.angle_beta   90.00
_cell.angle_gamma   90.00
#
_symmetry.space_group_name_H-M   'P 1'
#
loop_
_entity.id
_entity.type
_entity.pdbx_description
1 polymer ?
#
loop_
_entity_poly.entity_id
_entity_poly.type
_entity_poly.pdbx_seq_one_letter_code
_entity_poly.pdbx_strand_id
1 'polypeptide(L)'
;MYDRYCILATAMHLPSWEESSVRQFLDQMKSRMETKALRLHALLPGISLESSRDAIARASVMLDWKRLEEQFELVETPDDFREQAWQFIDTAAAWFQPSDDDMPLAALPRVVLRTFADRLASTLAIDAPHAYQLTAELMGARNWLELAGRKPFVPIAEPLYSYSVRVIEGQEYAHLEPCLAARRQDEEFEALTVSRQWVFQGDAAQNESADRPSLLCAAATVVRCRLLDGQHELVDWKGRAAIAELDRIYPVDCRRALAPRSKTHLFYVQLRTALYAAYLHTGNLDLAYAEREILVARGRDYRADYERLLKEWVPRGSKAHERTALRIV
;
A
#
# COMPACT_ATOMS: atom_id res chain seq x y z
N MET A 1 -14.29 -3.68 -6.89
CA MET A 1 -14.26 -3.93 -5.42
C MET A 1 -13.85 -5.36 -5.16
N TYR A 2 -14.51 -6.33 -5.79
CA TYR A 2 -14.10 -7.74 -5.83
C TYR A 2 -12.62 -7.97 -6.22
N ASP A 3 -12.07 -7.24 -7.20
CA ASP A 3 -10.64 -7.38 -7.57
C ASP A 3 -9.67 -7.17 -6.40
N ARG A 4 -9.98 -6.24 -5.47
CA ARG A 4 -9.15 -6.00 -4.29
C ARG A 4 -9.23 -7.17 -3.32
N TYR A 5 -10.42 -7.73 -3.12
CA TYR A 5 -10.59 -8.96 -2.37
C TYR A 5 -9.79 -10.09 -3.02
N CYS A 6 -9.83 -10.27 -4.34
CA CYS A 6 -9.08 -11.31 -5.04
C CYS A 6 -7.56 -11.14 -4.87
N ILE A 7 -7.04 -9.92 -4.96
CA ILE A 7 -5.62 -9.63 -4.69
C ILE A 7 -5.25 -10.02 -3.25
N LEU A 8 -6.09 -9.65 -2.28
CA LEU A 8 -5.88 -9.97 -0.87
C LEU A 8 -5.95 -11.48 -0.61
N ALA A 9 -7.00 -12.14 -1.11
CA ALA A 9 -7.22 -13.57 -0.98
C ALA A 9 -6.06 -14.38 -1.58
N THR A 10 -5.57 -13.96 -2.76
CA THR A 10 -4.40 -14.57 -3.40
C THR A 10 -3.15 -14.41 -2.53
N ALA A 11 -2.86 -13.19 -2.06
CA ALA A 11 -1.68 -12.91 -1.26
C ALA A 11 -1.70 -13.61 0.12
N MET A 12 -2.90 -13.92 0.63
CA MET A 12 -3.11 -14.63 1.89
C MET A 12 -3.43 -16.11 1.67
N HIS A 13 -3.26 -16.65 0.46
CA HIS A 13 -3.54 -18.05 0.13
C HIS A 13 -4.90 -18.54 0.68
N LEU A 14 -5.92 -17.69 0.60
CA LEU A 14 -7.28 -18.05 1.03
C LEU A 14 -7.90 -19.03 0.03
N PRO A 15 -8.73 -19.99 0.50
CA PRO A 15 -9.42 -20.91 -0.39
C PRO A 15 -10.22 -20.17 -1.47
N SER A 16 -10.16 -20.68 -2.70
CA SER A 16 -11.01 -20.17 -3.78
C SER A 16 -12.43 -20.68 -3.58
N TRP A 17 -13.40 -19.78 -3.62
CA TRP A 17 -14.81 -20.18 -3.66
C TRP A 17 -15.19 -20.73 -5.04
N GLU A 18 -14.41 -20.49 -6.10
CA GLU A 18 -14.73 -20.98 -7.46
C GLU A 18 -14.59 -22.51 -7.58
N GLU A 19 -13.92 -23.15 -6.61
CA GLU A 19 -13.73 -24.59 -6.52
C GLU A 19 -14.80 -25.29 -5.66
N SER A 20 -15.70 -24.52 -5.01
CA SER A 20 -16.74 -25.04 -4.10
C SER A 20 -18.04 -24.24 -4.19
N SER A 21 -19.07 -24.58 -3.42
CA SER A 21 -20.21 -23.66 -3.27
C SER A 21 -19.83 -22.47 -2.37
N VAL A 22 -20.44 -21.30 -2.59
CA VAL A 22 -20.21 -20.11 -1.74
C VAL A 22 -20.52 -20.40 -0.26
N ARG A 23 -21.51 -21.25 0.01
CA ARG A 23 -21.86 -21.64 1.37
C ARG A 23 -20.78 -22.48 2.04
N GLN A 24 -20.26 -23.48 1.33
CA GLN A 24 -19.14 -24.29 1.84
C GLN A 24 -17.90 -23.44 2.11
N PHE A 25 -17.61 -22.48 1.23
CA PHE A 25 -16.54 -21.51 1.43
C PHE A 25 -16.74 -20.69 2.72
N LEU A 26 -17.93 -20.10 2.91
CA LEU A 26 -18.23 -19.30 4.11
C LEU A 26 -18.22 -20.12 5.39
N ASP A 27 -18.72 -21.36 5.36
CA ASP A 27 -18.68 -22.28 6.50
C ASP A 27 -17.23 -22.63 6.87
N GLN A 28 -16.37 -22.86 5.88
CA GLN A 28 -14.94 -23.07 6.09
C GLN A 28 -14.28 -21.84 6.71
N MET A 29 -14.59 -20.64 6.21
CA MET A 29 -14.05 -19.39 6.73
C MET A 29 -14.51 -19.14 8.19
N LYS A 30 -15.79 -19.39 8.49
CA LYS A 30 -16.34 -19.32 9.84
C LYS A 30 -15.61 -20.28 10.79
N SER A 31 -15.43 -21.53 10.39
CA SER A 31 -14.73 -22.54 11.18
C SER A 31 -13.29 -22.13 11.53
N ARG A 32 -12.57 -21.48 10.60
CA ARG A 32 -11.24 -20.93 10.87
C ARG A 32 -11.27 -19.82 11.94
N MET A 33 -12.29 -18.95 11.90
CA MET A 33 -12.47 -17.91 12.92
C MET A 33 -12.81 -18.51 14.29
N GLU A 34 -13.67 -19.53 14.33
CA GLU A 34 -14.01 -20.25 15.56
C GLU A 34 -12.80 -20.94 16.17
N THR A 35 -11.94 -21.54 15.35
CA THR A 35 -10.68 -22.15 15.78
C THR A 35 -9.76 -21.11 16.43
N LYS A 36 -9.65 -19.90 15.84
CA LYS A 36 -8.90 -18.80 16.44
C LYS A 36 -9.54 -18.33 17.76
N ALA A 37 -10.86 -18.26 17.85
CA ALA A 37 -11.54 -17.89 19.09
C ALA A 37 -11.31 -18.92 20.21
N LEU A 38 -11.35 -20.22 19.90
CA LEU A 38 -11.02 -21.28 20.84
C LEU A 38 -9.57 -21.19 21.31
N ARG A 39 -8.64 -20.91 20.40
CA ARG A 39 -7.22 -20.70 20.74
C ARG A 39 -7.03 -19.46 21.61
N LEU A 40 -7.69 -18.35 21.28
CA LEU A 40 -7.64 -17.13 22.09
C LEU A 40 -8.14 -17.38 23.51
N HIS A 41 -9.25 -18.10 23.66
CA HIS A 41 -9.80 -18.50 24.95
C HIS A 41 -8.79 -19.33 25.77
N ALA A 42 -8.07 -20.25 25.13
CA ALA A 42 -7.04 -21.06 25.79
C ALA A 42 -5.81 -20.24 26.20
N LEU A 43 -5.45 -19.22 25.42
CA LEU A 43 -4.29 -18.36 25.68
C LEU A 43 -4.56 -17.28 26.75
N LEU A 44 -5.82 -16.91 26.96
CA LEU A 44 -6.22 -15.86 27.90
C LEU A 44 -7.12 -16.42 29.01
N PRO A 45 -6.52 -16.95 30.10
CA PRO A 45 -7.29 -17.38 31.25
C PRO A 45 -8.01 -16.16 31.86
N GLY A 46 -9.35 -16.18 31.84
CA GLY A 46 -10.18 -15.12 32.40
C GLY A 46 -11.24 -14.56 31.45
N ILE A 47 -11.19 -14.87 30.15
CA ILE A 47 -12.25 -14.53 29.20
C ILE A 47 -13.12 -15.74 28.87
N SER A 48 -14.42 -15.52 28.63
CA SER A 48 -15.30 -16.58 28.14
C SER A 48 -15.05 -16.88 26.66
N LEU A 49 -15.54 -18.03 26.17
CA LEU A 49 -15.51 -18.34 24.74
C LEU A 49 -16.31 -17.31 23.92
N GLU A 50 -17.43 -16.82 24.46
CA GLU A 50 -18.24 -15.76 23.84
C GLU A 50 -17.43 -14.47 23.67
N SER A 51 -16.76 -14.01 24.73
CA SER A 51 -15.88 -12.84 24.66
C SER A 51 -14.72 -13.05 23.69
N SER A 52 -14.21 -14.29 23.56
CA SER A 52 -13.16 -14.62 22.60
C SER A 52 -13.66 -14.53 21.16
N ARG A 53 -14.87 -15.02 20.88
CA ARG A 53 -15.52 -14.89 19.57
C ARG A 53 -15.78 -13.44 19.20
N ASP A 54 -16.31 -12.66 20.14
CA ASP A 54 -16.52 -11.22 19.94
C ASP A 54 -15.19 -10.48 19.73
N ALA A 55 -14.12 -10.89 20.40
CA ALA A 55 -12.80 -10.31 20.19
C ALA A 55 -12.29 -10.53 18.77
N ILE A 56 -12.43 -11.76 18.23
CA ILE A 56 -12.07 -12.07 16.84
C ILE A 56 -12.96 -11.32 15.85
N ALA A 57 -14.27 -11.22 16.13
CA ALA A 57 -15.21 -10.48 15.29
C ALA A 57 -14.86 -8.98 15.24
N ARG A 58 -14.62 -8.34 16.38
CA ARG A 58 -14.25 -6.92 16.48
C ARG A 58 -12.89 -6.60 15.89
N ALA A 59 -11.91 -7.49 16.08
CA ALA A 59 -10.63 -7.37 15.39
C ALA A 59 -10.78 -7.43 13.85
N SER A 60 -11.89 -8.02 13.37
CA SER A 60 -12.30 -8.09 11.97
C SER A 60 -13.35 -7.03 11.57
N VAL A 61 -13.53 -5.97 12.35
CA VAL A 61 -14.48 -4.85 12.10
C VAL A 61 -15.96 -5.27 12.14
N MET A 62 -16.27 -6.42 12.74
CA MET A 62 -17.65 -6.81 13.06
C MET A 62 -17.98 -6.43 14.50
N LEU A 63 -19.20 -5.96 14.75
CA LEU A 63 -19.60 -5.49 16.09
C LEU A 63 -19.46 -6.59 17.16
N ASP A 64 -19.92 -7.78 16.81
CA ASP A 64 -19.93 -8.99 17.64
C ASP A 64 -20.04 -10.23 16.74
N TRP A 65 -19.94 -11.40 17.34
CA TRP A 65 -20.02 -12.68 16.62
C TRP A 65 -21.38 -12.89 15.96
N LYS A 66 -22.46 -12.49 16.62
CA LYS A 66 -23.83 -12.65 16.09
C LYS A 66 -23.99 -11.87 14.79
N ARG A 67 -23.48 -10.65 14.73
CA ARG A 67 -23.55 -9.80 13.54
C ARG A 67 -22.74 -10.37 12.38
N LEU A 68 -21.59 -10.99 12.67
CA LEU A 68 -20.81 -11.72 11.67
C LEU A 68 -21.63 -12.88 11.07
N GLU A 69 -22.33 -13.66 11.91
CA GLU A 69 -23.19 -14.76 11.45
C GLU A 69 -24.32 -14.24 10.56
N GLU A 70 -25.00 -13.16 10.97
CA GLU A 70 -26.04 -12.49 10.17
C GLU A 70 -25.49 -12.05 8.81
N GLN A 71 -24.27 -11.49 8.74
CA GLN A 71 -23.65 -11.12 7.45
C GLN A 71 -23.35 -12.34 6.56
N PHE A 72 -22.94 -13.46 7.15
CA PHE A 72 -22.68 -14.68 6.38
C PHE A 72 -23.99 -15.26 5.83
N GLU A 73 -25.09 -15.18 6.57
CA GLU A 73 -26.43 -15.61 6.14
C GLU A 73 -26.98 -14.81 4.97
N LEU A 74 -26.63 -13.53 4.84
CA LEU A 74 -27.05 -12.68 3.71
C LEU A 74 -26.39 -13.02 2.37
N VAL A 75 -25.40 -13.94 2.35
CA VAL A 75 -24.73 -14.38 1.14
C VAL A 75 -25.24 -15.77 0.75
N GLU A 76 -26.12 -15.79 -0.25
CA GLU A 76 -26.72 -17.03 -0.76
C GLU A 76 -26.09 -17.46 -2.09
N THR A 77 -25.64 -16.49 -2.90
CA THR A 77 -25.11 -16.71 -4.24
C THR A 77 -23.68 -16.16 -4.40
N PRO A 78 -22.93 -16.63 -5.43
CA PRO A 78 -21.64 -16.04 -5.77
C PRO A 78 -21.69 -14.54 -6.10
N ASP A 79 -22.79 -14.08 -6.68
CA ASP A 79 -22.94 -12.66 -7.03
C ASP A 79 -23.17 -11.81 -5.77
N ASP A 80 -23.94 -12.31 -4.79
CA ASP A 80 -24.05 -11.66 -3.48
C ASP A 80 -22.68 -11.48 -2.82
N PHE A 81 -21.83 -12.51 -2.90
CA PHE A 81 -20.47 -12.45 -2.37
C PHE A 81 -19.62 -11.40 -3.10
N ARG A 82 -19.70 -11.35 -4.45
CA ARG A 82 -18.94 -10.36 -5.25
C ARG A 82 -19.35 -8.93 -4.93
N GLU A 83 -20.64 -8.68 -4.73
CA GLU A 83 -21.18 -7.37 -4.36
C GLU A 83 -20.77 -6.98 -2.94
N GLN A 84 -20.77 -7.93 -2.01
CA GLN A 84 -20.47 -7.73 -0.59
C GLN A 84 -18.98 -7.94 -0.23
N ALA A 85 -18.12 -8.32 -1.18
CA ALA A 85 -16.72 -8.70 -0.95
C ALA A 85 -15.92 -7.67 -0.14
N TRP A 86 -16.29 -6.39 -0.22
CA TRP A 86 -15.67 -5.33 0.58
C TRP A 86 -15.85 -5.54 2.08
N GLN A 87 -17.03 -5.99 2.53
CA GLN A 87 -17.32 -6.24 3.94
C GLN A 87 -16.47 -7.39 4.51
N PHE A 88 -16.00 -8.28 3.65
CA PHE A 88 -15.16 -9.43 3.99
C PHE A 88 -13.65 -9.17 3.87
N ILE A 89 -13.24 -8.00 3.38
CA ILE A 89 -11.80 -7.65 3.35
C ILE A 89 -11.24 -7.56 4.77
N ASP A 90 -12.01 -7.02 5.71
CA ASP A 90 -11.60 -6.90 7.10
C ASP A 90 -11.64 -8.24 7.87
N THR A 91 -12.32 -9.27 7.35
CA THR A 91 -12.32 -10.63 7.91
C THR A 91 -11.16 -11.49 7.40
N ALA A 92 -10.44 -11.06 6.37
CA ALA A 92 -9.35 -11.81 5.76
C ALA A 92 -8.25 -12.21 6.77
N ALA A 93 -7.94 -11.34 7.74
CA ALA A 93 -7.00 -11.65 8.82
C ALA A 93 -7.46 -12.86 9.65
N ALA A 94 -8.74 -12.92 10.02
CA ALA A 94 -9.29 -14.01 10.82
C ALA A 94 -9.47 -15.30 9.99
N TRP A 95 -9.60 -15.20 8.68
CA TRP A 95 -9.67 -16.34 7.75
C TRP A 95 -8.31 -16.93 7.40
N PHE A 96 -7.26 -16.13 7.49
CA PHE A 96 -5.91 -16.52 7.11
C PHE A 96 -5.30 -17.52 8.10
N GLN A 97 -4.65 -18.54 7.57
CA GLN A 97 -3.88 -19.50 8.36
C GLN A 97 -2.56 -19.74 7.60
N PRO A 98 -1.47 -19.05 7.96
CA PRO A 98 -0.20 -19.22 7.27
C PRO A 98 0.36 -20.63 7.51
N SER A 99 1.01 -21.16 6.49
CA SER A 99 1.92 -22.30 6.58
C SER A 99 3.31 -21.86 7.03
N ASP A 100 4.17 -22.81 7.40
CA ASP A 100 5.55 -22.51 7.80
C ASP A 100 6.34 -21.85 6.65
N ASP A 101 6.03 -22.22 5.40
CA ASP A 101 6.65 -21.65 4.19
C ASP A 101 6.22 -20.19 3.92
N ASP A 102 5.13 -19.73 4.53
CA ASP A 102 4.69 -18.34 4.43
C ASP A 102 5.46 -17.41 5.38
N MET A 103 6.23 -17.94 6.34
CA MET A 103 6.87 -17.16 7.38
C MET A 103 8.36 -16.89 7.08
N PRO A 104 8.83 -15.63 7.17
CA PRO A 104 8.09 -14.42 7.54
C PRO A 104 7.17 -13.92 6.42
N LEU A 105 5.98 -13.49 6.80
CA LEU A 105 4.89 -13.10 5.88
C LEU A 105 5.30 -12.05 4.85
N ALA A 106 4.82 -12.18 3.62
CA ALA A 106 4.90 -11.13 2.61
C ALA A 106 4.24 -9.81 3.07
N ALA A 107 4.49 -8.70 2.35
CA ALA A 107 4.06 -7.37 2.78
C ALA A 107 2.54 -7.25 3.04
N LEU A 108 1.71 -7.78 2.14
CA LEU A 108 0.25 -7.64 2.26
C LEU A 108 -0.35 -8.40 3.46
N PRO A 109 -0.12 -9.72 3.64
CA PRO A 109 -0.57 -10.42 4.84
C PRO A 109 -0.03 -9.79 6.12
N ARG A 110 1.22 -9.34 6.12
CA ARG A 110 1.84 -8.71 7.29
C ARG A 110 1.13 -7.43 7.73
N VAL A 111 0.76 -6.56 6.79
CA VAL A 111 0.02 -5.30 7.09
C VAL A 111 -1.40 -5.58 7.59
N VAL A 112 -2.06 -6.58 6.99
CA VAL A 112 -3.40 -7.02 7.39
C VAL A 112 -3.38 -7.56 8.82
N LEU A 113 -2.41 -8.42 9.15
CA LEU A 113 -2.27 -8.97 10.49
C LEU A 113 -1.81 -7.93 11.52
N ARG A 114 -0.99 -6.95 11.14
CA ARG A 114 -0.65 -5.82 12.01
C ARG A 114 -1.90 -5.04 12.41
N THR A 115 -2.75 -4.74 11.43
CA THR A 115 -4.03 -4.05 11.67
C THR A 115 -4.95 -4.88 12.56
N PHE A 116 -5.00 -6.20 12.35
CA PHE A 116 -5.74 -7.12 13.22
C PHE A 116 -5.21 -7.10 14.66
N ALA A 117 -3.88 -7.13 14.85
CA ALA A 117 -3.25 -7.07 16.17
C ALA A 117 -3.56 -5.75 16.89
N ASP A 118 -3.51 -4.61 16.20
CA ASP A 118 -3.84 -3.30 16.76
C ASP A 118 -5.32 -3.23 17.23
N ARG A 119 -6.22 -3.80 16.43
CA ARG A 119 -7.66 -3.89 16.78
C ARG A 119 -7.91 -4.87 17.91
N LEU A 120 -7.18 -5.98 17.96
CA LEU A 120 -7.23 -6.95 19.05
C LEU A 120 -6.76 -6.33 20.37
N ALA A 121 -5.68 -5.53 20.33
CA ALA A 121 -5.19 -4.77 21.48
C ALA A 121 -6.29 -3.86 22.04
N SER A 122 -6.93 -3.09 21.16
CA SER A 122 -8.02 -2.18 21.51
C SER A 122 -9.23 -2.93 22.07
N THR A 123 -9.58 -4.07 21.47
CA THR A 123 -10.77 -4.85 21.83
C THR A 123 -10.63 -5.54 23.18
N LEU A 124 -9.43 -6.07 23.46
CA LEU A 124 -9.14 -6.75 24.72
C LEU A 124 -8.64 -5.79 25.81
N ALA A 125 -8.46 -4.50 25.48
CA ALA A 125 -7.85 -3.49 26.34
C ALA A 125 -6.47 -3.93 26.89
N ILE A 126 -5.67 -4.54 26.03
CA ILE A 126 -4.29 -4.95 26.32
C ILE A 126 -3.31 -4.07 25.56
N ASP A 127 -2.05 -4.07 26.01
CA ASP A 127 -0.98 -3.36 25.33
C ASP A 127 -0.58 -4.03 24.01
N ALA A 128 -0.01 -3.23 23.11
CA ALA A 128 0.36 -3.67 21.77
C ALA A 128 1.33 -4.87 21.76
N PRO A 129 2.42 -4.93 22.55
CA PRO A 129 3.32 -6.08 22.55
C PRO A 129 2.60 -7.42 22.81
N HIS A 130 1.68 -7.46 23.79
CA HIS A 130 0.93 -8.67 24.08
C HIS A 130 -0.07 -9.01 22.97
N ALA A 131 -0.75 -8.02 22.38
CA ALA A 131 -1.65 -8.28 21.25
C ALA A 131 -0.94 -8.83 20.00
N TYR A 132 0.29 -8.36 19.73
CA TYR A 132 1.11 -8.83 18.61
C TYR A 132 1.61 -10.26 18.87
N GLN A 133 1.97 -10.57 20.12
CA GLN A 133 2.33 -11.92 20.54
C GLN A 133 1.13 -12.87 20.41
N LEU A 134 -0.05 -12.48 20.94
CA LEU A 134 -1.28 -13.25 20.79
C LEU A 134 -1.63 -13.47 19.32
N THR A 135 -1.52 -12.44 18.48
CA THR A 135 -1.78 -12.56 17.05
C THR A 135 -0.82 -13.54 16.39
N ALA A 136 0.47 -13.52 16.74
CA ALA A 136 1.44 -14.49 16.25
C ALA A 136 1.04 -15.92 16.62
N GLU A 137 0.68 -16.14 17.88
CA GLU A 137 0.23 -17.45 18.35
C GLU A 137 -1.06 -17.87 17.66
N LEU A 138 -2.06 -17.01 17.51
CA LEU A 138 -3.29 -17.32 16.77
C LEU A 138 -3.02 -17.78 15.33
N MET A 139 -1.94 -17.31 14.72
CA MET A 139 -1.53 -17.68 13.36
C MET A 139 -0.57 -18.88 13.32
N GLY A 140 -0.22 -19.47 14.47
CA GLY A 140 0.65 -20.64 14.56
C GLY A 140 2.14 -20.34 14.76
N ALA A 141 2.54 -19.08 14.78
CA ALA A 141 3.93 -18.68 15.04
C ALA A 141 4.25 -18.63 16.55
N ARG A 142 5.51 -18.78 16.92
CA ARG A 142 5.97 -18.69 18.32
C ARG A 142 6.03 -17.25 18.81
N ASN A 143 6.30 -16.31 17.92
CA ASN A 143 6.35 -14.89 18.23
C ASN A 143 6.14 -14.03 16.98
N TRP A 144 5.92 -12.74 17.21
CA TRP A 144 5.71 -11.78 16.12
C TRP A 144 6.90 -11.67 15.17
N LEU A 145 8.13 -11.86 15.67
CA LEU A 145 9.33 -11.77 14.85
C LEU A 145 9.43 -12.91 13.83
N GLU A 146 9.02 -14.12 14.21
CA GLU A 146 8.90 -15.27 13.31
C GLU A 146 7.80 -15.03 12.26
N LEU A 147 6.62 -14.61 12.70
CA LEU A 147 5.48 -14.36 11.81
C LEU A 147 5.76 -13.22 10.82
N ALA A 148 6.16 -12.06 11.31
CA ALA A 148 6.22 -10.81 10.55
C ALA A 148 7.65 -10.40 10.18
N GLY A 149 8.68 -11.13 10.58
CA GLY A 149 10.08 -10.78 10.31
C GLY A 149 10.55 -9.51 11.02
N ARG A 150 11.84 -9.18 10.84
CA ARG A 150 12.42 -7.95 11.39
C ARG A 150 11.91 -6.72 10.66
N LYS A 151 11.40 -5.74 11.40
CA LYS A 151 11.16 -4.39 10.87
C LYS A 151 12.48 -3.59 10.93
N PRO A 152 13.04 -3.15 9.80
CA PRO A 152 14.25 -2.33 9.80
C PRO A 152 13.94 -0.97 10.44
N PHE A 153 14.93 -0.39 11.11
CA PHE A 153 14.87 0.99 11.56
C PHE A 153 14.94 1.94 10.36
N VAL A 154 14.10 2.98 10.36
CA VAL A 154 14.05 4.00 9.29
C VAL A 154 14.89 5.21 9.75
N PRO A 155 16.10 5.43 9.20
CA PRO A 155 17.12 6.28 9.84
C PRO A 155 16.89 7.79 9.65
N ILE A 156 16.45 8.52 10.68
CA ILE A 156 15.84 9.87 10.58
C ILE A 156 16.67 10.88 9.78
N ALA A 157 17.98 10.88 9.96
CA ALA A 157 18.88 11.85 9.34
C ALA A 157 19.56 11.35 8.06
N GLU A 158 19.48 10.05 7.75
CA GLU A 158 20.19 9.46 6.61
C GLU A 158 19.28 9.39 5.37
N PRO A 159 19.86 9.54 4.16
CA PRO A 159 19.11 9.36 2.92
C PRO A 159 18.49 7.96 2.82
N LEU A 160 17.21 7.90 2.47
CA LEU A 160 16.48 6.64 2.26
C LEU A 160 16.84 5.95 0.94
N TYR A 161 17.38 6.72 -0.01
CA TYR A 161 17.76 6.25 -1.33
C TYR A 161 19.20 6.66 -1.62
N SER A 162 19.88 5.88 -2.45
CA SER A 162 21.23 6.19 -2.93
C SER A 162 21.27 6.15 -4.45
N TYR A 163 22.12 7.00 -5.04
CA TYR A 163 22.34 7.01 -6.48
C TYR A 163 23.36 5.94 -6.87
N SER A 164 23.03 5.17 -7.90
CA SER A 164 23.99 4.31 -8.59
C SER A 164 23.78 4.36 -10.11
N VAL A 165 24.79 3.91 -10.84
CA VAL A 165 24.70 3.69 -12.29
C VAL A 165 24.65 2.19 -12.52
N ARG A 166 23.65 1.72 -13.28
CA ARG A 166 23.53 0.31 -13.67
C ARG A 166 23.64 0.19 -15.19
N VAL A 167 24.38 -0.81 -15.65
CA VAL A 167 24.48 -1.14 -17.07
C VAL A 167 23.49 -2.26 -17.39
N ILE A 168 22.54 -2.00 -18.28
CA ILE A 168 21.53 -2.97 -18.74
C ILE A 168 21.65 -3.02 -20.26
N GLU A 169 21.88 -4.23 -20.80
CA GLU A 169 22.04 -4.43 -22.25
C GLU A 169 23.07 -3.48 -22.90
N GLY A 170 24.15 -3.16 -22.17
CA GLY A 170 25.21 -2.27 -22.64
C GLY A 170 24.92 -0.77 -22.53
N GLN A 171 23.75 -0.37 -22.01
CA GLN A 171 23.38 1.02 -21.79
C GLN A 171 23.42 1.39 -20.30
N GLU A 172 23.93 2.58 -19.98
CA GLU A 172 23.94 3.12 -18.63
C GLU A 172 22.59 3.73 -18.22
N TYR A 173 22.15 3.38 -17.02
CA TYR A 173 20.93 3.89 -16.41
C TYR A 173 21.21 4.49 -15.03
N ALA A 174 20.52 5.58 -14.71
CA ALA A 174 20.43 6.07 -13.35
C ALA A 174 19.55 5.13 -12.52
N HIS A 175 19.98 4.87 -11.29
CA HIS A 175 19.23 4.04 -10.37
C HIS A 175 19.17 4.68 -8.98
N LEU A 176 17.96 4.77 -8.42
CA LEU A 176 17.71 5.06 -7.02
C LEU A 176 17.59 3.75 -6.27
N GLU A 177 18.63 3.39 -5.53
CA GLU A 177 18.63 2.20 -4.70
C GLU A 177 18.02 2.54 -3.34
N PRO A 178 16.81 2.03 -3.03
CA PRO A 178 16.27 2.16 -1.68
C PRO A 178 17.14 1.38 -0.70
N CYS A 179 17.42 1.97 0.46
CA CYS A 179 17.93 1.21 1.60
C CYS A 179 16.90 0.16 2.04
N LEU A 180 17.33 -0.82 2.85
CA LEU A 180 16.43 -1.91 3.29
C LEU A 180 15.17 -1.38 3.99
N ALA A 181 15.31 -0.33 4.79
CA ALA A 181 14.21 0.30 5.51
C ALA A 181 13.21 0.96 4.55
N ALA A 182 13.70 1.75 3.59
CA ALA A 182 12.88 2.42 2.59
C ALA A 182 12.12 1.39 1.73
N ARG A 183 12.81 0.35 1.26
CA ARG A 183 12.18 -0.74 0.49
C ARG A 183 11.07 -1.40 1.29
N ARG A 184 11.34 -1.74 2.55
CA ARG A 184 10.36 -2.37 3.44
C ARG A 184 9.14 -1.48 3.67
N GLN A 185 9.36 -0.19 3.87
CA GLN A 185 8.31 0.77 4.15
C GLN A 185 7.46 1.07 2.89
N ASP A 186 8.09 1.19 1.72
CA ASP A 186 7.40 1.30 0.43
C ASP A 186 6.50 0.07 0.19
N GLU A 187 7.02 -1.15 0.40
CA GLU A 187 6.26 -2.41 0.26
C GLU A 187 5.05 -2.48 1.22
N GLU A 188 5.25 -2.10 2.49
CA GLU A 188 4.17 -2.09 3.49
C GLU A 188 3.14 -1.00 3.20
N PHE A 189 3.57 0.15 2.68
CA PHE A 189 2.66 1.21 2.29
C PHE A 189 1.84 0.82 1.06
N GLU A 190 2.45 0.21 0.03
CA GLU A 190 1.73 -0.38 -1.11
C GLU A 190 0.65 -1.36 -0.62
N ALA A 191 1.04 -2.28 0.27
CA ALA A 191 0.11 -3.24 0.88
C ALA A 191 -1.06 -2.55 1.62
N LEU A 192 -0.78 -1.48 2.37
CA LEU A 192 -1.79 -0.69 3.05
C LEU A 192 -2.79 -0.06 2.07
N THR A 193 -2.32 0.42 0.92
CA THR A 193 -3.21 0.99 -0.11
C THR A 193 -4.13 -0.05 -0.73
N VAL A 194 -3.71 -1.31 -0.83
CA VAL A 194 -4.56 -2.42 -1.30
C VAL A 194 -5.63 -2.76 -0.27
N SER A 195 -5.27 -2.78 1.02
CA SER A 195 -6.17 -3.18 2.10
C SER A 195 -7.14 -2.09 2.58
N ARG A 196 -7.00 -0.82 2.11
CA ARG A 196 -7.82 0.32 2.54
C ARG A 196 -8.60 0.99 1.40
N GLN A 197 -9.75 1.57 1.75
CA GLN A 197 -10.52 2.40 0.81
C GLN A 197 -9.71 3.62 0.38
N TRP A 198 -9.96 4.07 -0.86
CA TRP A 198 -9.29 5.22 -1.46
C TRP A 198 -9.35 6.47 -0.57
N VAL A 199 -10.50 6.76 0.05
CA VAL A 199 -10.71 7.93 0.90
C VAL A 199 -9.73 8.02 2.08
N PHE A 200 -9.26 6.88 2.61
CA PHE A 200 -8.32 6.84 3.73
C PHE A 200 -6.85 6.81 3.29
N GLN A 201 -6.58 6.65 1.99
CA GLN A 201 -5.21 6.55 1.48
C GLN A 201 -4.49 7.89 1.57
N GLY A 202 -5.17 9.00 1.29
CA GLY A 202 -4.58 10.34 1.37
C GLY A 202 -4.07 10.69 2.76
N ASP A 203 -4.85 10.39 3.79
CA ASP A 203 -4.48 10.66 5.19
C ASP A 203 -3.39 9.70 5.69
N ALA A 204 -3.46 8.42 5.30
CA ALA A 204 -2.40 7.47 5.61
C ALA A 204 -1.07 7.88 4.96
N ALA A 205 -1.10 8.28 3.68
CA ALA A 205 0.07 8.76 2.95
C ALA A 205 0.61 10.05 3.56
N GLN A 206 -0.27 10.96 3.98
CA GLN A 206 0.11 12.20 4.65
C GLN A 206 0.88 11.93 5.94
N ASN A 207 0.36 11.03 6.79
CA ASN A 207 1.01 10.66 8.05
C ASN A 207 2.38 10.03 7.80
N GLU A 208 2.47 9.10 6.83
CA GLU A 208 3.74 8.44 6.49
C GLU A 208 4.78 9.43 5.94
N SER A 209 4.34 10.39 5.12
CA SER A 209 5.20 11.41 4.52
C SER A 209 5.52 12.59 5.44
N ALA A 210 4.83 12.74 6.58
CA ALA A 210 5.05 13.84 7.51
C ALA A 210 6.44 13.77 8.16
N ASP A 211 6.82 12.56 8.60
CA ASP A 211 8.13 12.32 9.21
C ASP A 211 9.22 12.10 8.16
N ARG A 212 8.85 11.60 6.97
CA ARG A 212 9.77 11.33 5.85
C ARG A 212 9.19 11.72 4.48
N PRO A 213 9.33 12.99 4.08
CA PRO A 213 8.84 13.47 2.79
C PRO A 213 9.42 12.72 1.58
N SER A 214 10.66 12.23 1.67
CA SER A 214 11.31 11.47 0.58
C SER A 214 10.83 10.03 0.40
N LEU A 215 10.02 9.45 1.29
CA LEU A 215 9.51 8.10 1.09
C LEU A 215 8.60 8.07 -0.15
N LEU A 216 9.11 7.49 -1.24
CA LEU A 216 8.59 7.70 -2.58
C LEU A 216 7.18 7.17 -2.77
N CYS A 217 6.85 6.00 -2.23
CA CYS A 217 5.51 5.43 -2.37
C CYS A 217 4.46 6.30 -1.67
N ALA A 218 4.75 6.74 -0.44
CA ALA A 218 3.87 7.64 0.31
C ALA A 218 3.75 9.01 -0.38
N ALA A 219 4.86 9.62 -0.77
CA ALA A 219 4.86 10.92 -1.45
C ALA A 219 4.07 10.89 -2.76
N ALA A 220 4.29 9.89 -3.61
CA ALA A 220 3.54 9.70 -4.85
C ALA A 220 2.04 9.51 -4.59
N THR A 221 1.67 8.81 -3.52
CA THR A 221 0.27 8.61 -3.12
C THR A 221 -0.36 9.91 -2.61
N VAL A 222 0.33 10.67 -1.76
CA VAL A 222 -0.14 11.99 -1.28
C VAL A 222 -0.46 12.91 -2.46
N VAL A 223 0.51 13.12 -3.35
CA VAL A 223 0.32 14.06 -4.46
C VAL A 223 -0.78 13.61 -5.41
N ARG A 224 -0.92 12.31 -5.65
CA ARG A 224 -2.01 11.75 -6.45
C ARG A 224 -3.37 12.02 -5.80
N CYS A 225 -3.52 11.75 -4.50
CA CYS A 225 -4.77 12.03 -3.78
C CYS A 225 -5.12 13.51 -3.84
N ARG A 226 -4.17 14.40 -3.50
CA ARG A 226 -4.39 15.85 -3.50
C ARG A 226 -4.71 16.40 -4.90
N LEU A 227 -4.08 15.85 -5.94
CA LEU A 227 -4.37 16.22 -7.33
C LEU A 227 -5.81 15.85 -7.71
N LEU A 228 -6.25 14.64 -7.35
CA LEU A 228 -7.62 14.17 -7.63
C LEU A 228 -8.68 14.94 -6.81
N ASP A 229 -8.31 15.44 -5.63
CA ASP A 229 -9.15 16.31 -4.81
C ASP A 229 -9.14 17.79 -5.30
N GLY A 230 -8.40 18.11 -6.37
CA GLY A 230 -8.27 19.48 -6.90
C GLY A 230 -7.43 20.42 -6.04
N GLN A 231 -6.66 19.90 -5.10
CA GLN A 231 -5.81 20.65 -4.16
C GLN A 231 -4.41 20.88 -4.74
N HIS A 232 -4.33 21.55 -5.90
CA HIS A 232 -3.11 21.69 -6.70
C HIS A 232 -1.94 22.38 -5.97
N GLU A 233 -2.23 23.35 -5.09
CA GLU A 233 -1.20 24.02 -4.27
C GLU A 233 -0.56 23.06 -3.25
N LEU A 234 -1.36 22.13 -2.69
CA LEU A 234 -0.83 21.09 -1.80
C LEU A 234 -0.02 20.04 -2.56
N VAL A 235 -0.36 19.78 -3.82
CA VAL A 235 0.46 18.94 -4.71
C VAL A 235 1.84 19.57 -4.90
N ASP A 236 1.91 20.87 -5.20
CA ASP A 236 3.18 21.59 -5.33
C ASP A 236 3.99 21.53 -4.03
N TRP A 237 3.40 21.93 -2.92
CA TRP A 237 4.09 21.98 -1.63
C TRP A 237 4.65 20.62 -1.21
N LYS A 238 3.83 19.56 -1.26
CA LYS A 238 4.23 18.20 -0.86
C LYS A 238 5.19 17.57 -1.87
N GLY A 239 4.91 17.74 -3.16
CA GLY A 239 5.74 17.18 -4.21
C GLY A 239 7.14 17.80 -4.21
N ARG A 240 7.26 19.12 -4.03
CA ARG A 240 8.56 19.79 -3.91
C ARG A 240 9.34 19.37 -2.67
N ALA A 241 8.68 19.18 -1.53
CA ALA A 241 9.37 18.70 -0.33
C ALA A 241 10.03 17.33 -0.58
N ALA A 242 9.30 16.39 -1.20
CA ALA A 242 9.82 15.07 -1.56
C ALA A 242 10.94 15.16 -2.61
N ILE A 243 10.73 15.93 -3.68
CA ILE A 243 11.69 16.09 -4.77
C ILE A 243 12.97 16.78 -4.32
N ALA A 244 12.89 17.80 -3.45
CA ALA A 244 14.08 18.50 -2.97
C ALA A 244 15.03 17.58 -2.20
N GLU A 245 14.52 16.59 -1.47
CA GLU A 245 15.34 15.56 -0.82
C GLU A 245 15.93 14.58 -1.82
N LEU A 246 15.16 14.17 -2.83
CA LEU A 246 15.59 13.21 -3.84
C LEU A 246 16.61 13.79 -4.83
N ASP A 247 16.45 15.06 -5.22
CA ASP A 247 17.35 15.73 -6.16
C ASP A 247 18.74 15.98 -5.56
N ARG A 248 18.87 16.05 -4.23
CA ARG A 248 20.18 16.06 -3.56
C ARG A 248 20.98 14.78 -3.77
N ILE A 249 20.31 13.67 -4.09
CA ILE A 249 20.93 12.36 -4.30
C ILE A 249 21.48 12.23 -5.71
N TYR A 250 20.82 12.88 -6.68
CA TYR A 250 21.25 12.86 -8.07
C TYR A 250 22.40 13.84 -8.34
N PRO A 251 23.34 13.48 -9.23
CA PRO A 251 24.25 14.49 -9.79
C PRO A 251 23.46 15.61 -10.47
N VAL A 252 23.88 16.86 -10.26
CA VAL A 252 23.18 18.08 -10.74
C VAL A 252 22.83 18.01 -12.23
N ASP A 253 23.70 17.44 -13.06
CA ASP A 253 23.51 17.31 -14.52
C ASP A 253 23.08 15.91 -14.98
N CYS A 254 22.51 15.08 -14.10
CA CYS A 254 22.15 13.71 -14.44
C CYS A 254 21.00 13.64 -15.46
N ARG A 255 21.34 13.39 -16.73
CA ARG A 255 20.38 13.16 -17.84
C ARG A 255 20.15 11.69 -18.18
N ARG A 256 20.78 10.76 -17.44
CA ARG A 256 20.61 9.31 -17.68
C ARG A 256 19.16 8.90 -17.48
N ALA A 257 18.68 8.01 -18.36
CA ALA A 257 17.38 7.37 -18.19
C ALA A 257 17.35 6.58 -16.88
N LEU A 258 16.20 6.54 -16.22
CA LEU A 258 15.96 5.71 -15.04
C LEU A 258 15.96 4.24 -15.45
N ALA A 259 16.60 3.37 -14.67
CA ALA A 259 16.62 1.95 -14.96
C ALA A 259 15.19 1.39 -15.08
N PRO A 260 14.86 0.67 -16.15
CA PRO A 260 13.50 0.19 -16.40
C PRO A 260 13.07 -0.82 -15.34
N ARG A 261 11.74 -1.02 -15.21
CA ARG A 261 11.10 -2.03 -14.34
C ARG A 261 11.41 -1.89 -12.84
N SER A 262 11.93 -0.74 -12.40
CA SER A 262 12.05 -0.40 -10.98
C SER A 262 10.76 0.26 -10.46
N LYS A 263 10.21 -0.28 -9.36
CA LYS A 263 9.06 0.33 -8.66
C LYS A 263 9.40 1.70 -8.07
N THR A 264 10.59 1.85 -7.49
CA THR A 264 11.08 3.12 -6.95
C THR A 264 11.07 4.21 -8.02
N HIS A 265 11.51 3.88 -9.24
CA HIS A 265 11.47 4.83 -10.35
C HIS A 265 10.05 5.11 -10.85
N LEU A 266 9.15 4.12 -10.79
CA LEU A 266 7.73 4.35 -11.11
C LEU A 266 7.11 5.37 -10.15
N PHE A 267 7.37 5.26 -8.83
CA PHE A 267 6.89 6.26 -7.85
C PHE A 267 7.51 7.64 -8.10
N TYR A 268 8.80 7.71 -8.41
CA TYR A 268 9.45 8.96 -8.79
C TYR A 268 8.79 9.60 -10.02
N VAL A 269 8.51 8.81 -11.06
CA VAL A 269 7.83 9.27 -12.28
C VAL A 269 6.40 9.73 -11.96
N GLN A 270 5.65 9.00 -11.14
CA GLN A 270 4.30 9.38 -10.70
C GLN A 270 4.30 10.72 -9.96
N LEU A 271 5.24 10.91 -9.02
CA LEU A 271 5.41 12.15 -8.27
C LEU A 271 5.67 13.35 -9.19
N ARG A 272 6.63 13.22 -10.11
CA ARG A 272 6.96 14.24 -11.12
C ARG A 272 5.79 14.53 -12.07
N THR A 273 5.04 13.49 -12.45
CA THR A 273 3.87 13.61 -13.32
C THR A 273 2.73 14.37 -12.63
N ALA A 274 2.53 14.14 -11.32
CA ALA A 274 1.54 14.85 -10.53
C ALA A 274 1.90 16.34 -10.38
N LEU A 275 3.18 16.66 -10.14
CA LEU A 275 3.68 18.04 -10.13
C LEU A 275 3.44 18.75 -11.47
N TYR A 276 3.80 18.09 -12.58
CA TYR A 276 3.52 18.62 -13.92
C TYR A 276 2.03 18.95 -14.13
N ALA A 277 1.15 18.01 -13.78
CA ALA A 277 -0.29 18.20 -13.91
C ALA A 277 -0.80 19.36 -13.03
N ALA A 278 -0.34 19.45 -11.77
CA ALA A 278 -0.70 20.55 -10.87
C ALA A 278 -0.23 21.91 -11.40
N TYR A 279 0.95 22.00 -12.02
CA TYR A 279 1.43 23.23 -12.63
C TYR A 279 0.61 23.65 -13.85
N LEU A 280 0.12 22.70 -14.64
CA LEU A 280 -0.82 23.02 -15.72
C LEU A 280 -2.15 23.55 -15.19
N HIS A 281 -2.70 22.97 -14.11
CA HIS A 281 -3.93 23.46 -13.48
C HIS A 281 -3.78 24.85 -12.86
N THR A 282 -2.60 25.19 -12.34
CA THR A 282 -2.31 26.49 -11.72
C THR A 282 -1.78 27.54 -12.71
N GLY A 283 -1.59 27.20 -13.98
CA GLY A 283 -1.06 28.11 -15.00
C GLY A 283 0.45 28.40 -14.90
N ASN A 284 1.17 27.67 -14.06
CA ASN A 284 2.61 27.81 -13.84
C ASN A 284 3.42 27.11 -14.94
N LEU A 285 3.34 27.62 -16.17
CA LEU A 285 3.84 26.93 -17.36
C LEU A 285 5.36 26.68 -17.35
N ASP A 286 6.16 27.60 -16.83
CA ASP A 286 7.62 27.42 -16.78
C ASP A 286 8.03 26.21 -15.93
N LEU A 287 7.36 26.04 -14.77
CA LEU A 287 7.56 24.91 -13.89
C LEU A 287 7.04 23.61 -14.50
N ALA A 288 5.88 23.67 -15.19
CA ALA A 288 5.40 22.54 -15.96
C ALA A 288 6.41 22.11 -17.03
N TYR A 289 7.02 23.05 -17.76
CA TYR A 289 8.02 22.70 -18.78
C TYR A 289 9.27 22.07 -18.16
N ALA A 290 9.75 22.58 -17.02
CA ALA A 290 10.88 21.98 -16.32
C ALA A 290 10.60 20.53 -15.91
N GLU A 291 9.43 20.23 -15.32
CA GLU A 291 9.05 18.86 -14.95
C GLU A 291 8.93 17.95 -16.19
N ARG A 292 8.39 18.47 -17.30
CA ARG A 292 8.28 17.72 -18.55
C ARG A 292 9.66 17.37 -19.13
N GLU A 293 10.61 18.30 -19.12
CA GLU A 293 11.97 18.04 -19.60
C GLU A 293 12.64 16.93 -18.80
N ILE A 294 12.46 16.93 -17.47
CA ILE A 294 12.94 15.88 -16.57
C ILE A 294 12.29 14.53 -16.91
N LEU A 295 10.96 14.50 -17.10
CA LEU A 295 10.24 13.27 -17.46
C LEU A 295 10.68 12.72 -18.82
N VAL A 296 10.90 13.58 -19.83
CA VAL A 296 11.35 13.15 -21.17
C VAL A 296 12.79 12.64 -21.14
N ALA A 297 13.67 13.31 -20.39
CA ALA A 297 15.08 12.91 -20.30
C ALA A 297 15.25 11.62 -19.48
N ARG A 298 14.67 11.58 -18.27
CA ARG A 298 14.93 10.52 -17.29
C ARG A 298 13.85 9.44 -17.29
N GLY A 299 12.60 9.80 -17.50
CA GLY A 299 11.46 8.88 -17.54
C GLY A 299 11.21 8.22 -18.89
N ARG A 300 12.19 8.22 -19.82
CA ARG A 300 12.04 7.69 -21.19
C ARG A 300 11.41 6.29 -21.23
N ASP A 301 11.90 5.39 -20.40
CA ASP A 301 11.41 4.00 -20.36
C ASP A 301 10.07 3.84 -19.61
N TYR A 302 9.61 4.91 -18.99
CA TYR A 302 8.33 5.02 -18.28
C TYR A 302 7.34 5.93 -19.03
N ARG A 303 7.60 6.20 -20.32
CA ARG A 303 6.80 7.10 -21.14
C ARG A 303 5.34 6.70 -21.21
N ALA A 304 5.07 5.42 -21.44
CA ALA A 304 3.71 4.90 -21.48
C ALA A 304 2.98 5.14 -20.14
N ASP A 305 3.68 4.99 -19.02
CA ASP A 305 3.11 5.20 -17.69
C ASP A 305 2.74 6.66 -17.46
N TYR A 306 3.67 7.59 -17.64
CA TYR A 306 3.37 9.01 -17.39
C TYR A 306 2.38 9.57 -18.41
N GLU A 307 2.43 9.19 -19.69
CA GLU A 307 1.46 9.66 -20.68
C GLU A 307 0.04 9.17 -20.38
N ARG A 308 -0.11 7.94 -19.86
CA ARG A 308 -1.41 7.45 -19.37
C ARG A 308 -1.92 8.30 -18.22
N LEU A 309 -1.09 8.54 -17.20
CA LEU A 309 -1.47 9.36 -16.04
C LEU A 309 -1.81 10.80 -16.44
N LEU A 310 -1.09 11.39 -17.39
CA LEU A 310 -1.40 12.73 -17.89
C LEU A 310 -2.76 12.81 -18.59
N LYS A 311 -3.16 11.78 -19.34
CA LYS A 311 -4.51 11.72 -19.92
C LYS A 311 -5.60 11.72 -18.85
N GLU A 312 -5.30 11.17 -17.68
CA GLU A 312 -6.23 11.09 -16.55
C GLU A 312 -6.24 12.39 -15.72
N TRP A 313 -5.10 13.06 -15.56
CA TRP A 313 -4.93 14.13 -14.56
C TRP A 313 -4.90 15.57 -15.10
N VAL A 314 -4.56 15.76 -16.36
CA VAL A 314 -4.40 17.10 -16.97
C VAL A 314 -5.76 17.72 -17.30
N PRO A 315 -5.93 19.06 -17.21
CA PRO A 315 -7.20 19.70 -17.55
C PRO A 315 -7.65 19.38 -18.99
N ARG A 316 -8.97 19.29 -19.22
CA ARG A 316 -9.53 19.05 -20.55
C ARG A 316 -9.18 20.20 -21.49
N GLY A 317 -8.60 19.88 -22.65
CA GLY A 317 -8.20 20.88 -23.65
C GLY A 317 -6.78 21.42 -23.50
N SER A 318 -6.05 21.02 -22.45
CA SER A 318 -4.61 21.26 -22.38
C SER A 318 -3.94 20.47 -23.50
N LYS A 319 -3.47 21.14 -24.55
CA LYS A 319 -2.61 20.47 -25.53
C LYS A 319 -1.27 20.22 -24.87
N ALA A 320 -0.66 19.06 -25.09
CA ALA A 320 0.78 18.92 -24.88
C ALA A 320 1.44 19.94 -25.82
N HIS A 321 1.81 21.11 -25.28
CA HIS A 321 2.48 22.13 -26.08
C HIS A 321 3.90 21.60 -26.29
N GLU A 322 4.09 20.92 -27.41
CA GLU A 322 5.40 20.68 -27.97
C GLU A 322 6.01 22.06 -28.20
N ARG A 323 6.85 22.52 -27.28
CA ARG A 323 7.89 23.46 -27.68
C ARG A 323 8.70 22.72 -28.75
N THR A 324 8.36 22.97 -30.00
CA THR A 324 9.27 22.81 -31.12
C THR A 324 10.55 23.47 -30.65
N ALA A 325 11.61 22.68 -30.47
CA ALA A 325 12.93 23.20 -30.20
C ALA A 325 13.15 24.38 -31.15
N LEU A 326 13.52 25.54 -30.59
CA LEU A 326 14.00 26.66 -31.37
C LEU A 326 14.95 26.10 -32.42
N ARG A 327 14.56 26.20 -33.71
CA ARG A 327 15.51 26.17 -34.81
C ARG A 327 16.43 27.35 -34.55
N ILE A 328 17.57 27.09 -33.93
CA ILE A 328 18.73 27.97 -34.02
C ILE A 328 19.15 27.87 -35.49
N VAL A 329 18.94 28.96 -36.23
CA VAL A 329 19.58 29.21 -37.53
C VAL A 329 20.87 29.96 -37.26
#